data_AF-A0A528FQ45-F1
#
_entry.id   AF-A0A528FQ45-F1
#
_cell.length_a   1.000
_cell.length_b   1.000
_cell.length_c   1.000
_cell.angle_alpha   90.00
_cell.angle_beta   90.00
_cell.angle_gamma   90.00
#
_symmetry.space_group_name_H-M   'P 1'
#
loop_
_entity.id
_entity.type
_entity.pdbx_description
1 polymer ?
#
loop_
_entity_poly.entity_id
_entity_poly.type
_entity_poly.pdbx_seq_one_letter_code
_entity_poly.pdbx_strand_id
1 'polypeptide(L)'
;MSDAQTTQIPVTVLTGYLGAGKTTLLNRLLRDPALADTAVIINEFGEVAIDHLLVEQASDGIIQLSDGCLCCTVRGELVDTLADLVDRLQTGRIARLARVVIETTGLADPAPVLQSIMAHPALVHAFRLDGVITLVDAVNGNATLDAHVEAVKQAAVADRIVVTKADLATDPRDVEALRARLRQINPGAELLDAGDRRTDAAALFDCGLSATKSADVRRWLGEEAAHDQHGD
;
A
#
# COMPACT_ATOMS: atom_id res chain seq x y z
N MET A 1 -4.23 28.87 -24.57
CA MET A 1 -4.18 27.40 -24.59
C MET A 1 -3.51 26.99 -23.30
N SER A 2 -4.32 26.54 -22.32
CA SER A 2 -3.82 26.19 -20.99
C SER A 2 -3.22 24.78 -21.07
N ASP A 3 -1.94 24.65 -20.78
CA ASP A 3 -1.29 23.36 -20.54
C ASP A 3 -2.01 22.66 -19.39
N ALA A 4 -2.92 21.74 -19.71
CA ALA A 4 -3.36 20.74 -18.75
C ALA A 4 -2.19 19.75 -18.63
N GLN A 5 -1.26 20.03 -17.72
CA GLN A 5 -0.33 19.02 -17.25
C GLN A 5 -1.19 17.83 -16.83
N THR A 6 -1.12 16.72 -17.57
CA THR A 6 -1.72 15.44 -17.18
C THR A 6 -1.04 15.01 -15.89
N THR A 7 -1.59 15.45 -14.76
CA THR A 7 -1.17 15.03 -13.44
C THR A 7 -1.49 13.55 -13.33
N GLN A 8 -0.45 12.71 -13.30
CA GLN A 8 -0.59 11.27 -13.05
C GLN A 8 -1.50 11.02 -11.84
N ILE A 9 -2.23 9.92 -11.82
CA ILE A 9 -3.07 9.54 -10.69
C ILE A 9 -2.14 8.96 -9.59
N PRO A 10 -2.18 9.48 -8.35
CA PRO A 10 -1.39 8.94 -7.25
C PRO A 10 -1.87 7.54 -6.86
N VAL A 11 -0.92 6.64 -6.63
CA VAL A 11 -1.13 5.26 -6.21
C VAL A 11 -0.45 5.02 -4.88
N THR A 12 -1.22 4.62 -3.87
CA THR A 12 -0.71 4.26 -2.55
C THR A 12 -0.75 2.76 -2.36
N VAL A 13 0.34 2.17 -1.89
CA VAL A 13 0.39 0.75 -1.54
C VAL A 13 0.19 0.60 -0.03
N LEU A 14 -0.87 -0.10 0.37
CA LEU A 14 -1.16 -0.46 1.75
C LEU A 14 -0.73 -1.91 1.99
N THR A 15 0.28 -2.10 2.84
CA THR A 15 0.86 -3.41 3.15
C THR A 15 1.04 -3.60 4.65
N GLY A 16 1.60 -4.74 5.05
CA GLY A 16 1.79 -5.15 6.43
C GLY A 16 1.40 -6.60 6.64
N TYR A 17 2.08 -7.25 7.58
CA TYR A 17 1.99 -8.70 7.77
C TYR A 17 0.57 -9.18 8.13
N LEU A 18 0.33 -10.49 8.06
CA LEU A 18 -0.96 -11.10 8.36
C LEU A 18 -1.49 -10.63 9.73
N GLY A 19 -2.77 -10.27 9.78
CA GLY A 19 -3.42 -9.80 11.00
C GLY A 19 -3.06 -8.38 11.44
N ALA A 20 -2.23 -7.62 10.71
CA ALA A 20 -1.84 -6.26 11.12
C ALA A 20 -2.99 -5.22 11.10
N GLY A 21 -4.17 -5.57 10.55
CA GLY A 21 -5.35 -4.70 10.55
C GLY A 21 -5.54 -3.83 9.30
N LYS A 22 -4.96 -4.24 8.15
CA LYS A 22 -5.07 -3.54 6.85
C LYS A 22 -6.51 -3.26 6.44
N THR A 23 -7.33 -4.29 6.31
CA THR A 23 -8.74 -4.19 5.95
C THR A 23 -9.52 -3.32 6.93
N THR A 24 -9.25 -3.43 8.23
CA THR A 24 -9.89 -2.58 9.27
C THR A 24 -9.54 -1.11 9.08
N LEU A 25 -8.26 -0.79 8.85
CA LEU A 25 -7.83 0.58 8.60
C LEU A 25 -8.43 1.11 7.30
N LEU A 26 -8.38 0.33 6.22
CA LEU A 26 -8.91 0.72 4.91
C LEU A 26 -10.39 1.07 5.00
N ASN A 27 -11.20 0.19 5.61
CA ASN A 27 -12.62 0.43 5.82
C ASN A 27 -12.92 1.66 6.68
N ARG A 28 -12.05 1.97 7.65
CA ARG A 28 -12.14 3.21 8.42
C ARG A 28 -11.88 4.43 7.54
N LEU A 29 -10.84 4.39 6.72
CA LEU A 29 -10.43 5.50 5.88
C LEU A 29 -11.41 5.77 4.73
N LEU A 30 -12.04 4.74 4.16
CA LEU A 30 -13.02 4.88 3.08
C LEU A 30 -14.30 5.64 3.49
N ARG A 31 -14.51 5.84 4.79
CA ARG A 31 -15.60 6.68 5.31
C ARG A 31 -15.24 8.16 5.35
N ASP A 32 -13.98 8.51 5.12
CA ASP A 32 -13.50 9.89 5.10
C ASP A 32 -13.85 10.53 3.75
N PRO A 33 -14.56 11.67 3.71
CA PRO A 33 -14.82 12.41 2.47
C PRO A 33 -13.56 12.80 1.70
N ALA A 34 -12.40 12.90 2.37
CA ALA A 34 -11.11 13.09 1.72
C ALA A 34 -10.75 11.94 0.76
N LEU A 35 -11.36 10.75 0.94
CA LEU A 35 -11.24 9.58 0.08
C LEU A 35 -12.29 9.47 -1.04
N ALA A 36 -13.08 10.52 -1.29
CA ALA A 36 -13.92 10.56 -2.49
C ALA A 36 -13.11 10.33 -3.78
N ASP A 37 -13.75 9.72 -4.78
CA ASP A 37 -13.15 9.36 -6.07
C ASP A 37 -11.89 8.46 -5.96
N THR A 38 -11.83 7.57 -4.96
CA THR A 38 -10.71 6.62 -4.76
C THR A 38 -11.06 5.23 -5.29
N ALA A 39 -10.24 4.68 -6.17
CA ALA A 39 -10.31 3.25 -6.50
C ALA A 39 -9.51 2.42 -5.49
N VAL A 40 -10.07 1.30 -5.04
CA VAL A 40 -9.42 0.37 -4.13
C VAL A 40 -9.27 -0.99 -4.81
N ILE A 41 -8.04 -1.47 -4.88
CA ILE A 41 -7.69 -2.78 -5.42
C ILE A 41 -7.20 -3.63 -4.25
N ILE A 42 -7.85 -4.77 -4.01
CA ILE A 42 -7.44 -5.72 -2.97
C ILE A 42 -6.82 -6.93 -3.66
N ASN A 43 -5.49 -7.07 -3.53
CA ASN A 43 -4.74 -8.13 -4.18
C ASN A 43 -4.51 -9.30 -3.19
N GLU A 44 -5.32 -10.36 -3.30
CA GLU A 44 -5.21 -11.59 -2.51
C GLU A 44 -4.56 -12.76 -3.29
N PHE A 45 -3.43 -13.27 -2.82
CA PHE A 45 -2.74 -14.46 -3.35
C PHE A 45 -3.11 -15.69 -2.54
N GLY A 46 -3.66 -16.71 -3.22
CA GLY A 46 -3.79 -18.08 -2.72
C GLY A 46 -5.15 -18.41 -2.09
N GLU A 47 -5.82 -19.40 -2.69
CA GLU A 47 -6.98 -20.16 -2.19
C GLU A 47 -8.12 -19.41 -1.46
N VAL A 48 -9.22 -19.23 -2.23
CA VAL A 48 -10.56 -18.89 -1.77
C VAL A 48 -10.64 -17.57 -1.00
N ALA A 49 -11.08 -16.54 -1.73
CA ALA A 49 -11.53 -15.29 -1.16
C ALA A 49 -12.71 -15.53 -0.19
N ILE A 50 -12.40 -15.71 1.09
CA ILE A 50 -13.41 -15.86 2.17
C ILE A 50 -13.62 -14.55 2.93
N ASP A 51 -12.88 -13.48 2.65
CA ASP A 51 -13.12 -12.16 3.24
C ASP A 51 -13.85 -11.18 2.30
N HIS A 52 -14.79 -11.70 1.51
CA HIS A 52 -15.73 -10.93 0.66
C HIS A 52 -16.83 -10.16 1.44
N LEU A 53 -16.66 -9.94 2.74
CA LEU A 53 -17.73 -9.47 3.62
C LEU A 53 -17.27 -8.33 4.52
N LEU A 54 -16.81 -7.22 3.93
CA LEU A 54 -16.93 -5.87 4.53
C LEU A 54 -16.45 -4.80 3.54
N VAL A 55 -17.27 -4.51 2.54
CA VAL A 55 -17.36 -3.17 1.93
C VAL A 55 -18.84 -2.80 1.96
N GLU A 56 -19.33 -2.49 3.15
CA GLU A 56 -20.60 -1.80 3.31
C GLU A 56 -20.49 -0.44 2.61
N GLN A 57 -21.17 -0.33 1.47
CA GLN A 57 -21.58 0.90 0.77
C GLN A 57 -20.90 2.17 1.29
N ALA A 58 -19.65 2.41 0.91
CA ALA A 58 -19.06 3.72 1.07
C ALA A 58 -19.64 4.63 -0.03
N SER A 59 -20.32 5.68 0.41
CA SER A 59 -21.01 6.72 -0.38
C SER A 59 -20.17 7.25 -1.55
N ASP A 60 -20.84 7.48 -2.69
CA ASP A 60 -20.41 8.23 -3.89
C ASP A 60 -18.89 8.24 -4.19
N GLY A 61 -18.44 7.36 -5.10
CA GLY A 61 -17.16 7.52 -5.81
C GLY A 61 -16.06 6.51 -5.50
N ILE A 62 -16.33 5.46 -4.70
CA ILE A 62 -15.36 4.39 -4.43
C ILE A 62 -15.62 3.19 -5.34
N ILE A 63 -14.60 2.77 -6.08
CA ILE A 63 -14.66 1.62 -7.00
C ILE A 63 -13.78 0.51 -6.45
N GLN A 64 -14.39 -0.61 -6.05
CA GLN A 64 -13.68 -1.81 -5.63
C GLN A 64 -13.48 -2.75 -6.83
N LEU A 65 -12.24 -3.21 -7.01
CA LEU A 65 -11.88 -4.24 -7.98
C LEU A 65 -11.30 -5.44 -7.23
N SER A 66 -11.95 -6.59 -7.39
CA SER A 66 -11.53 -7.88 -6.85
C SER A 66 -11.10 -8.75 -8.01
N ASP A 67 -9.80 -8.96 -8.18
CA ASP A 67 -9.30 -9.81 -9.26
C ASP A 67 -9.21 -11.25 -8.78
N GLY A 68 -10.05 -12.11 -9.38
CA GLY A 68 -10.04 -13.56 -9.20
C GLY A 68 -9.31 -14.24 -10.36
N CYS A 69 -8.39 -15.14 -10.00
CA CYS A 69 -7.40 -15.88 -10.79
C CYS A 69 -7.69 -16.14 -12.29
N LEU A 70 -6.65 -16.02 -13.14
CA LEU A 70 -6.28 -17.02 -14.16
C LEU A 70 -4.89 -16.73 -14.79
N CYS A 71 -3.92 -17.57 -14.43
CA CYS A 71 -2.68 -17.96 -15.16
C CYS A 71 -1.64 -16.91 -15.62
N CYS A 72 -1.70 -15.65 -15.19
CA CYS A 72 -0.65 -14.67 -15.50
C CYS A 72 0.19 -14.30 -14.27
N THR A 73 1.49 -14.03 -14.46
CA THR A 73 2.37 -13.57 -13.38
C THR A 73 1.77 -12.34 -12.70
N VAL A 74 1.79 -12.27 -11.36
CA VAL A 74 1.37 -11.16 -10.47
C VAL A 74 1.45 -9.74 -11.06
N ARG A 75 2.49 -9.46 -11.84
CA ARG A 75 2.71 -8.15 -12.48
C ARG A 75 1.70 -7.84 -13.58
N GLY A 76 1.26 -8.84 -14.33
CA GLY A 76 0.31 -8.71 -15.44
C GLY A 76 -1.08 -8.35 -14.96
N GLU A 77 -1.63 -9.09 -13.99
CA GLU A 77 -2.99 -8.85 -13.48
C GLU A 77 -3.15 -7.43 -12.92
N LEU A 78 -2.21 -6.97 -12.07
CA LEU A 78 -2.25 -5.59 -11.56
C LEU A 78 -2.16 -4.53 -12.68
N VAL A 79 -1.32 -4.76 -13.69
CA VAL A 79 -1.17 -3.84 -14.82
C VAL A 79 -2.46 -3.77 -15.62
N ASP A 80 -3.09 -4.91 -15.88
CA ASP A 80 -4.35 -4.99 -16.63
C ASP A 80 -5.47 -4.25 -15.90
N THR A 81 -5.58 -4.43 -14.58
CA THR A 81 -6.59 -3.77 -13.74
C THR A 81 -6.39 -2.25 -13.71
N LEU A 82 -5.15 -1.79 -13.58
CA LEU A 82 -4.83 -0.36 -13.64
C LEU A 82 -5.05 0.23 -15.04
N ALA A 83 -4.76 -0.52 -16.10
CA ALA A 83 -5.01 -0.09 -17.48
C ALA A 83 -6.52 0.00 -17.78
N ASP A 84 -7.33 -0.94 -17.30
CA ASP A 84 -8.79 -0.91 -17.40
C ASP A 84 -9.38 0.30 -16.64
N LEU A 85 -8.85 0.65 -15.46
CA LEU A 85 -9.24 1.88 -14.77
C LEU A 85 -9.01 3.14 -15.63
N VAL A 86 -7.89 3.20 -16.34
CA VAL A 86 -7.58 4.30 -17.26
C VAL A 86 -8.56 4.32 -18.44
N ASP A 87 -8.84 3.17 -19.06
CA ASP A 87 -9.81 3.06 -20.15
C ASP A 87 -11.21 3.53 -19.72
N ARG A 88 -11.67 3.09 -18.55
CA ARG A 88 -12.96 3.51 -17.99
C ARG A 88 -13.03 5.00 -17.71
N LEU A 89 -11.92 5.62 -17.26
CA LEU A 89 -11.84 7.07 -17.08
C LEU A 89 -11.87 7.82 -18.42
N GLN A 90 -11.12 7.36 -19.41
CA GLN A 90 -11.04 7.97 -20.74
C GLN A 90 -12.35 7.84 -21.54
N THR A 91 -13.04 6.73 -21.38
CA THR A 91 -14.34 6.44 -22.03
C THR A 91 -15.53 7.09 -21.30
N GLY A 92 -15.29 7.75 -20.16
CA GLY A 92 -16.33 8.40 -19.35
C GLY A 92 -17.23 7.44 -18.58
N ARG A 93 -16.86 6.15 -18.46
CA ARG A 93 -17.54 5.18 -17.58
C ARG A 93 -17.27 5.46 -16.10
N ILE A 94 -16.14 6.10 -15.81
CA ILE A 94 -15.82 6.70 -14.51
C ILE A 94 -15.72 8.20 -14.72
N ALA A 95 -16.49 8.97 -13.95
CA ALA A 95 -16.53 10.43 -14.10
C ALA A 95 -15.23 11.09 -13.62
N ARG A 96 -14.66 10.59 -12.51
CA ARG A 96 -13.45 11.10 -11.89
C ARG A 96 -12.74 10.00 -11.11
N LEU A 97 -11.41 10.05 -11.11
CA LEU A 97 -10.55 9.20 -10.30
C LEU A 97 -9.45 10.07 -9.70
N ALA A 98 -9.50 10.30 -8.40
CA ALA A 98 -8.55 11.13 -7.68
C ALA A 98 -7.30 10.37 -7.25
N ARG A 99 -7.44 9.09 -6.89
CA ARG A 99 -6.33 8.23 -6.43
C ARG A 99 -6.67 6.74 -6.54
N VAL A 100 -5.63 5.92 -6.42
CA VAL A 100 -5.76 4.46 -6.29
C VAL A 100 -5.08 4.00 -5.00
N VAL A 101 -5.72 3.11 -4.25
CA VAL A 101 -5.11 2.39 -3.12
C VAL A 101 -5.04 0.91 -3.46
N ILE A 102 -3.85 0.33 -3.34
CA ILE A 102 -3.62 -1.11 -3.54
C ILE A 102 -3.34 -1.74 -2.19
N GLU A 103 -4.23 -2.59 -1.70
CA GLU A 103 -3.96 -3.47 -0.57
C GLU A 103 -3.25 -4.73 -1.06
N THR A 104 -2.08 -5.03 -0.49
CA THR A 104 -1.37 -6.29 -0.77
C THR A 104 -1.72 -7.35 0.28
N THR A 105 -1.53 -8.63 -0.03
CA THR A 105 -1.58 -9.67 1.01
C THR A 105 -0.57 -9.41 2.11
N GLY A 106 -0.83 -10.00 3.29
CA GLY A 106 0.12 -9.93 4.39
C GLY A 106 1.44 -10.66 4.15
N LEU A 107 1.46 -11.63 3.22
CA LEU A 107 2.66 -12.40 2.88
C LEU A 107 3.38 -11.85 1.63
N ALA A 108 2.82 -10.85 0.96
CA ALA A 108 3.37 -10.34 -0.28
C ALA A 108 4.66 -9.56 -0.02
N ASP A 109 5.69 -9.86 -0.83
CA ASP A 109 6.79 -8.93 -1.05
C ASP A 109 6.24 -7.68 -1.77
N PRO A 110 6.45 -6.46 -1.24
CA PRO A 110 6.00 -5.24 -1.90
C PRO A 110 6.76 -4.93 -3.19
N ALA A 111 7.97 -5.47 -3.40
CA ALA A 111 8.85 -5.09 -4.51
C ALA A 111 8.21 -5.23 -5.91
N PRO A 112 7.56 -6.35 -6.27
CA PRO A 112 6.98 -6.52 -7.60
C PRO A 112 5.86 -5.51 -7.90
N VAL A 113 5.04 -5.19 -6.90
CA VAL A 113 3.95 -4.20 -7.03
C VAL A 113 4.53 -2.81 -7.26
N LEU A 114 5.53 -2.42 -6.46
CA LEU A 114 6.21 -1.13 -6.61
C LEU A 114 6.90 -1.02 -7.98
N GLN A 115 7.57 -2.09 -8.43
CA GLN A 115 8.22 -2.12 -9.73
C GLN A 115 7.21 -1.96 -10.88
N SER A 116 6.05 -2.61 -10.82
CA SER A 116 4.99 -2.44 -11.83
C SER A 116 4.56 -0.97 -11.90
N ILE A 117 4.24 -0.34 -10.76
CA ILE A 117 3.77 1.05 -10.73
C ILE A 117 4.85 2.03 -11.24
N MET A 118 6.11 1.82 -10.84
CA MET A 118 7.19 2.79 -11.09
C MET A 118 7.88 2.61 -12.44
N ALA A 119 7.82 1.43 -13.05
CA ALA A 119 8.63 1.11 -14.23
C ALA A 119 7.82 0.55 -15.42
N HIS A 120 6.57 0.11 -15.22
CA HIS A 120 5.83 -0.51 -16.31
C HIS A 120 5.39 0.54 -17.36
N PRO A 121 5.76 0.41 -18.65
CA PRO A 121 5.50 1.42 -19.68
C PRO A 121 4.02 1.80 -19.83
N ALA A 122 3.12 0.84 -19.63
CA ALA A 122 1.68 1.08 -19.70
C ALA A 122 1.14 1.94 -18.53
N LEU A 123 1.83 1.97 -17.39
CA LEU A 123 1.36 2.61 -16.16
C LEU A 123 2.02 3.97 -15.92
N VAL A 124 3.31 4.10 -16.22
CA VAL A 124 4.11 5.28 -15.86
C VAL A 124 3.62 6.60 -16.46
N HIS A 125 2.80 6.58 -17.51
CA HIS A 125 2.20 7.80 -18.08
C HIS A 125 0.90 8.22 -17.37
N ALA A 126 0.19 7.28 -16.77
CA ALA A 126 -1.11 7.51 -16.14
C ALA A 126 -1.04 7.55 -14.62
N PHE A 127 -0.11 6.83 -14.01
CA PHE A 127 0.01 6.66 -12.57
C PHE A 127 1.38 7.10 -12.05
N ARG A 128 1.42 7.52 -10.78
CA ARG A 128 2.65 7.71 -10.01
C ARG A 128 2.50 7.02 -8.66
N LEU A 129 3.56 6.38 -8.17
CA LEU A 129 3.59 5.97 -6.77
C LEU A 129 3.51 7.24 -5.89
N ASP A 130 2.60 7.24 -4.92
CA ASP A 130 2.43 8.29 -3.91
C ASP A 130 3.11 7.93 -2.59
N GLY A 131 3.08 6.65 -2.21
CA GLY A 131 3.80 6.15 -1.06
C GLY A 131 3.42 4.73 -0.68
N VAL A 132 4.19 4.18 0.27
CA VAL A 132 3.94 2.88 0.88
C VAL A 132 3.57 3.05 2.34
N ILE A 133 2.39 2.56 2.71
CA ILE A 133 1.90 2.54 4.09
C ILE A 133 2.01 1.10 4.60
N THR A 134 2.80 0.89 5.65
CA THR A 134 2.97 -0.43 6.27
C THR A 134 2.34 -0.46 7.64
N LEU A 135 1.42 -1.40 7.87
CA LEU A 135 0.83 -1.64 9.17
C LEU A 135 1.65 -2.65 9.95
N VAL A 136 1.88 -2.35 11.22
CA VAL A 136 2.58 -3.24 12.15
C VAL A 136 1.75 -3.38 13.43
N ASP A 137 1.41 -4.63 13.74
CA ASP A 137 0.70 -5.00 14.97
C ASP A 137 1.59 -4.72 16.20
N ALA A 138 1.14 -3.88 17.12
CA ALA A 138 1.90 -3.53 18.32
C ALA A 138 2.13 -4.72 19.27
N VAL A 139 1.22 -5.69 19.27
CA VAL A 139 1.28 -6.87 20.17
C VAL A 139 2.22 -7.92 19.59
N ASN A 140 2.13 -8.18 18.30
CA ASN A 140 2.84 -9.28 17.65
C ASN A 140 4.08 -8.85 16.85
N GLY A 141 4.24 -7.55 16.61
CA GLY A 141 5.18 -7.01 15.62
C GLY A 141 6.63 -7.41 15.84
N ASN A 142 7.12 -7.46 17.08
CA ASN A 142 8.51 -7.89 17.34
C ASN A 142 8.73 -9.35 16.93
N ALA A 143 7.84 -10.26 17.35
CA ALA A 143 7.93 -11.66 17.00
C ALA A 143 7.76 -11.88 15.49
N THR A 144 6.86 -11.13 14.86
CA THR A 144 6.68 -11.16 13.40
C THR A 144 7.94 -10.72 12.66
N LEU A 145 8.59 -9.64 13.10
CA LEU A 145 9.84 -9.14 12.49
C LEU A 145 11.04 -10.08 12.74
N ASP A 146 11.01 -10.90 13.79
CA ASP A 146 12.02 -11.93 14.04
C ASP A 146 11.84 -13.15 13.13
N ALA A 147 10.59 -13.55 12.90
CA ALA A 147 10.26 -14.79 12.22
C ALA A 147 10.17 -14.65 10.69
N HIS A 148 9.86 -13.45 10.18
CA HIS A 148 9.46 -13.27 8.78
C HIS A 148 10.21 -12.12 8.11
N VAL A 149 10.99 -12.46 7.09
CA VAL A 149 11.76 -11.48 6.30
C VAL A 149 10.83 -10.55 5.53
N GLU A 150 9.66 -11.02 5.12
CA GLU A 150 8.65 -10.25 4.41
C GLU A 150 8.17 -9.06 5.26
N ALA A 151 7.95 -9.27 6.56
CA ALA A 151 7.57 -8.19 7.47
C ALA A 151 8.67 -7.13 7.62
N VAL A 152 9.95 -7.56 7.60
CA VAL A 152 11.08 -6.63 7.61
C VAL A 152 11.14 -5.83 6.32
N LYS A 153 10.99 -6.49 5.15
CA LYS A 153 10.94 -5.81 3.85
C LYS A 153 9.80 -4.80 3.78
N GLN A 154 8.60 -5.19 4.20
CA GLN A 154 7.43 -4.31 4.26
C GLN A 154 7.69 -3.06 5.13
N ALA A 155 8.32 -3.22 6.29
CA ALA A 155 8.68 -2.07 7.14
C ALA A 155 9.81 -1.21 6.53
N ALA A 156 10.79 -1.84 5.88
CA ALA A 156 11.94 -1.18 5.27
C ALA A 156 11.56 -0.27 4.10
N VAL A 157 10.57 -0.65 3.28
CA VAL A 157 10.14 0.15 2.12
C VAL A 157 9.13 1.25 2.47
N ALA A 158 8.66 1.28 3.72
CA ALA A 158 7.56 2.15 4.12
C ALA A 158 7.92 3.66 4.04
N ASP A 159 6.94 4.46 3.63
CA ASP A 159 6.94 5.91 3.84
C ASP A 159 6.28 6.29 5.15
N ARG A 160 5.25 5.52 5.51
CA ARG A 160 4.52 5.61 6.77
C ARG A 160 4.43 4.22 7.39
N ILE A 161 4.78 4.11 8.66
CA ILE A 161 4.53 2.91 9.45
C ILE A 161 3.42 3.21 10.43
N VAL A 162 2.30 2.51 10.30
CA VAL A 162 1.14 2.65 11.18
C VAL A 162 1.17 1.53 12.21
N VAL A 163 1.45 1.88 13.46
CA VAL A 163 1.39 0.95 14.58
C VAL A 163 -0.07 0.74 14.96
N THR A 164 -0.57 -0.48 14.83
CA THR A 164 -1.96 -0.85 15.14
C THR A 164 -2.04 -1.60 16.46
N LYS A 165 -3.24 -1.67 17.06
CA LYS A 165 -3.51 -2.46 18.28
C LYS A 165 -2.63 -2.11 19.49
N ALA A 166 -2.08 -0.90 19.54
CA ALA A 166 -1.27 -0.44 20.68
C ALA A 166 -2.08 -0.42 21.99
N ASP A 167 -3.40 -0.26 21.89
CA ASP A 167 -4.36 -0.35 22.99
C ASP A 167 -4.51 -1.76 23.58
N LEU A 168 -4.12 -2.81 22.84
CA LEU A 168 -4.15 -4.20 23.30
C LEU A 168 -2.85 -4.64 23.97
N ALA A 169 -1.80 -3.81 23.92
CA ALA A 169 -0.52 -4.14 24.55
C ALA A 169 -0.65 -4.11 26.07
N THR A 170 -0.20 -5.19 26.73
CA THR A 170 -0.25 -5.28 28.20
C THR A 170 0.81 -4.40 28.86
N ASP A 171 1.98 -4.25 28.23
CA ASP A 171 3.07 -3.41 28.70
C ASP A 171 3.41 -2.32 27.65
N PRO A 172 3.30 -1.02 28.00
CA PRO A 172 3.69 0.07 27.11
C PRO A 172 5.15 0.00 26.65
N ARG A 173 6.04 -0.67 27.40
CA ARG A 173 7.45 -0.83 27.04
C ARG A 173 7.64 -1.71 25.81
N ASP A 174 6.75 -2.67 25.56
CA ASP A 174 6.81 -3.53 24.39
C ASP A 174 6.53 -2.73 23.11
N VAL A 175 5.58 -1.80 23.19
CA VAL A 175 5.25 -0.88 22.10
C VAL A 175 6.43 0.06 21.81
N GLU A 176 7.09 0.61 22.84
CA GLU A 176 8.25 1.48 22.61
C GLU A 176 9.45 0.69 22.07
N ALA A 177 9.67 -0.55 22.51
CA ALA A 177 10.69 -1.43 21.95
C ALA A 177 10.45 -1.70 20.47
N LEU A 178 9.20 -1.99 20.09
CA LEU A 178 8.81 -2.13 18.68
C LEU A 178 9.07 -0.84 17.90
N ARG A 179 8.65 0.33 18.42
CA ARG A 179 8.90 1.63 17.76
C ARG A 179 10.39 1.90 17.56
N ALA A 180 11.22 1.61 18.56
CA ALA A 180 12.66 1.75 18.45
C ALA A 180 13.25 0.84 17.36
N ARG A 181 12.81 -0.42 17.29
CA ARG A 181 13.20 -1.37 16.25
C ARG A 181 12.76 -0.92 14.86
N LEU A 182 11.53 -0.44 14.69
CA LEU A 182 11.04 0.07 13.42
C LEU A 182 11.85 1.28 12.93
N ARG A 183 12.28 2.18 13.82
CA ARG A 183 13.18 3.28 13.48
C ARG A 183 14.58 2.82 13.07
N GLN A 184 15.06 1.68 13.60
CA GLN A 184 16.32 1.08 13.16
C GLN A 184 16.19 0.46 11.76
N ILE A 185 15.07 -0.22 11.49
CA ILE A 185 14.79 -0.81 10.17
C ILE A 185 14.62 0.29 9.12
N ASN A 186 13.83 1.32 9.43
CA ASN A 186 13.53 2.40 8.50
C ASN A 186 13.53 3.77 9.23
N PRO A 187 14.70 4.43 9.29
CA PRO A 187 14.81 5.76 9.88
C PRO A 187 14.05 6.85 9.11
N GLY A 188 13.73 6.60 7.83
CA GLY A 188 13.07 7.55 6.94
C GLY A 188 11.54 7.45 6.94
N ALA A 189 10.95 6.46 7.62
CA ALA A 189 9.50 6.34 7.76
C ALA A 189 9.00 7.17 8.94
N GLU A 190 7.88 7.87 8.72
CA GLU A 190 7.14 8.47 9.83
C GLU A 190 6.33 7.37 10.54
N LEU A 191 6.44 7.29 11.86
CA LEU A 191 5.72 6.33 12.69
C LEU A 191 4.43 6.98 13.22
N LEU A 192 3.29 6.41 12.85
CA LEU A 192 1.96 6.84 13.24
C LEU A 192 1.33 5.80 14.18
N ASP A 193 0.37 6.23 14.98
CA ASP A 193 -0.43 5.35 15.84
C ASP A 193 -1.86 5.27 15.31
N ALA A 194 -2.36 4.08 15.02
CA ALA A 194 -3.72 3.92 14.50
C ALA A 194 -4.80 4.41 15.47
N GLY A 195 -4.53 4.40 16.78
CA GLY A 195 -5.43 4.91 17.81
C GLY A 195 -5.44 6.44 17.93
N ASP A 196 -4.48 7.14 17.34
CA ASP A 196 -4.43 8.59 17.31
C ASP A 196 -5.40 9.14 16.25
N ARG A 197 -6.22 10.11 16.65
CA ARG A 197 -7.15 10.82 15.75
C ARG A 197 -6.46 11.59 14.63
N ARG A 198 -5.16 11.89 14.81
CA ARG A 198 -4.31 12.52 13.78
C ARG A 198 -3.92 11.55 12.67
N THR A 199 -4.10 10.24 12.85
CA THR A 199 -3.86 9.23 11.81
C THR A 199 -5.10 9.10 10.93
N ASP A 200 -5.47 10.21 10.29
CA ASP A 200 -6.57 10.32 9.35
C ASP A 200 -6.09 10.12 7.89
N ALA A 201 -6.99 10.26 6.92
CA ALA A 201 -6.61 10.12 5.52
C ALA A 201 -5.55 11.15 5.10
N ALA A 202 -5.61 12.38 5.60
CA ALA A 202 -4.66 13.42 5.24
C ALA A 202 -3.23 13.16 5.76
N ALA A 203 -3.09 12.47 6.90
CA ALA A 203 -1.79 12.07 7.42
C ALA A 203 -1.18 10.85 6.71
N LEU A 204 -2.03 9.99 6.12
CA LEU A 204 -1.64 8.73 5.50
C LEU A 204 -1.38 8.84 4.00
N PHE A 205 -2.20 9.62 3.30
CA PHE A 205 -2.09 9.83 1.85
C PHE A 205 -1.41 11.16 1.55
N ASP A 206 -0.99 11.36 0.30
CA ASP A 206 -0.20 12.53 -0.11
C ASP A 206 1.11 12.62 0.70
N CYS A 207 1.78 11.46 0.86
CA CYS A 207 3.07 11.34 1.56
C CYS A 207 4.15 12.27 1.01
N GLY A 208 3.90 12.89 -0.16
CA GLY A 208 4.76 13.89 -0.75
C GLY A 208 6.12 13.28 -0.98
N LEU A 209 6.15 12.13 -1.70
CA LEU A 209 7.38 11.44 -2.07
C LEU A 209 8.38 12.49 -2.53
N SER A 210 9.38 12.74 -1.68
CA SER A 210 10.50 13.55 -2.10
C SER A 210 11.17 12.78 -3.23
N ALA A 211 11.64 13.47 -4.26
CA ALA A 211 12.33 12.84 -5.39
C ALA A 211 13.46 11.89 -4.92
N THR A 212 14.04 12.18 -3.75
CA THR A 212 15.05 11.38 -3.05
C THR A 212 14.52 10.01 -2.61
N LYS A 213 13.35 9.91 -2.00
CA LYS A 213 12.80 8.62 -1.55
C LYS A 213 12.33 7.73 -2.71
N SER A 214 11.74 8.30 -3.76
CA SER A 214 11.47 7.53 -4.98
C SER A 214 12.76 7.02 -5.64
N ALA A 215 13.90 7.68 -5.40
CA ALA A 215 15.21 7.19 -5.83
C ALA A 215 15.73 6.09 -4.90
N ASP A 216 15.51 6.19 -3.59
CA ASP A 216 15.88 5.16 -2.61
C ASP A 216 15.10 3.86 -2.83
N VAL A 217 13.77 3.94 -3.05
CA VAL A 217 12.96 2.76 -3.41
C VAL A 217 13.44 2.17 -4.74
N ARG A 218 13.73 2.99 -5.75
CA ARG A 218 14.28 2.50 -7.03
C ARG A 218 15.64 1.83 -6.85
N ARG A 219 16.50 2.37 -6.00
CA ARG A 219 17.80 1.79 -5.67
C ARG A 219 17.62 0.45 -4.97
N TRP A 220 16.77 0.39 -3.96
CA TRP A 220 16.45 -0.84 -3.23
C TRP A 220 15.90 -1.92 -4.18
N LEU A 221 14.94 -1.57 -5.04
CA LEU A 221 14.41 -2.47 -6.07
C LEU A 221 15.50 -2.96 -7.03
N GLY A 222 16.48 -2.11 -7.37
CA GLY A 222 17.62 -2.46 -8.21
C GLY A 222 18.61 -3.40 -7.51
N GLU A 223 18.85 -3.20 -6.20
CA GLU A 223 19.70 -4.05 -5.36
C GLU A 223 19.06 -5.45 -5.17
N GLU A 224 17.76 -5.52 -4.87
CA GLU A 224 17.00 -6.79 -4.78
C GLU A 224 17.02 -7.57 -6.10
N ALA A 225 16.77 -6.90 -7.23
CA ALA A 225 16.80 -7.54 -8.55
C ALA A 225 18.18 -8.10 -8.92
N ALA A 226 19.26 -7.54 -8.36
CA ALA A 226 20.62 -8.05 -8.53
C ALA A 226 20.91 -9.25 -7.61
N HIS A 227 20.32 -9.29 -6.41
CA HIS A 227 20.45 -10.41 -5.47
C HIS A 227 19.74 -11.67 -5.98
N ASP A 228 18.56 -11.54 -6.60
CA ASP A 228 17.83 -12.69 -7.19
C ASP A 228 18.55 -13.30 -8.41
N GLN A 229 19.39 -12.54 -9.11
CA GLN A 229 20.14 -13.02 -10.29
C GLN A 229 21.44 -13.77 -9.97
N HIS A 230 21.88 -13.79 -8.70
CA HIS A 230 23.10 -14.48 -8.27
C HIS A 230 22.81 -15.76 -7.45
N GLY A 231 21.55 -16.21 -7.43
CA GLY A 231 21.09 -17.38 -6.67
C GLY A 231 20.84 -18.65 -7.48
N ASP A 232 21.32 -18.74 -8.72
CA ASP A 232 21.19 -19.91 -9.62
C ASP A 232 22.56 -20.57 -9.88
#